data_AF-A0A377THW6-F1
#
_entry.id   AF-A0A377THW6-F1
#
_cell.length_a   1.000
_cell.length_b   1.000
_cell.length_c   1.000
_cell.angle_alpha   90.00
_cell.angle_beta   90.00
_cell.angle_gamma   90.00
#
_symmetry.space_group_name_H-M   'P 1'
#
loop_
_entity.id
_entity.type
_entity.pdbx_description
1 polymer ?
#
loop_
_entity_poly.entity_id
_entity_poly.type
_entity_poly.pdbx_seq_one_letter_code
_entity_poly.pdbx_strand_id
1 'polypeptide(L)'
;MKPASILVRRCFYLKVCEKLSRERACVGWRREVVSQLVNAWGWDEKRLMMLDNRANWKIDEVRKAHNELLDAMMQSYRNLIRFARRNNLSVSASPQDIGVLTRKLYAAFEALPGKVTLVNPQISPDLSEPNLTFIHVPPGRANRTGWYLYNRAPDMESIISHQPLEYNRYLNKLVAWAWFNGLLTSRTRLFIKGNGIVDLAKLQEMVADVSHHFPLRLPAPTPKALYSPCEIRHLAIIVNLEYDPTAAFRNQVVHFDFRKLDVFSFGEEQKCLIGSVDLLYRNSWNEVRTLHFNGEQAMIEALKTIPRQNAPGRRAAGQRGGVLL
;
A
#
# COMPACT_ATOMS: atom_id res chain seq x y z
N MET A 1 -27.01 -12.10 14.90
CA MET A 1 -27.06 -12.01 13.41
C MET A 1 -25.69 -12.36 12.84
N LYS A 2 -25.59 -13.17 11.77
CA LYS A 2 -24.27 -13.56 11.22
C LYS A 2 -23.53 -12.34 10.64
N PRO A 3 -22.22 -12.13 10.89
CA PRO A 3 -21.46 -10.96 10.43
C PRO A 3 -21.54 -10.72 8.92
N ALA A 4 -21.48 -11.79 8.12
CA ALA A 4 -21.59 -11.72 6.67
C ALA A 4 -22.92 -11.11 6.19
N SER A 5 -24.01 -11.27 6.94
CA SER A 5 -25.31 -10.66 6.61
C SER A 5 -25.28 -9.13 6.77
N ILE A 6 -24.50 -8.61 7.72
CA ILE A 6 -24.41 -7.18 8.01
C ILE A 6 -23.62 -6.48 6.90
N LEU A 7 -22.51 -7.07 6.44
CA LEU A 7 -21.71 -6.53 5.36
C LEU A 7 -22.50 -6.46 4.05
N VAL A 8 -23.24 -7.53 3.68
CA VAL A 8 -24.04 -7.56 2.45
C VAL A 8 -25.10 -6.45 2.45
N ARG A 9 -25.78 -6.22 3.58
CA ARG A 9 -26.74 -5.13 3.73
C ARG A 9 -26.08 -3.76 3.54
N ARG A 10 -24.91 -3.55 4.14
CA ARG A 10 -24.12 -2.32 3.96
C ARG A 10 -23.72 -2.10 2.50
N CYS A 11 -23.18 -3.13 1.86
CA CYS A 11 -22.79 -3.06 0.45
C CYS A 11 -23.99 -2.78 -0.46
N PHE A 12 -25.14 -3.41 -0.19
CA PHE A 12 -26.38 -3.15 -0.91
C PHE A 12 -26.79 -1.68 -0.77
N TYR A 13 -26.88 -1.17 0.47
CA TYR A 13 -27.23 0.24 0.72
C TYR A 13 -26.32 1.21 -0.04
N LEU A 14 -25.00 1.02 0.05
CA LEU A 14 -24.02 1.85 -0.64
C LEU A 14 -24.13 1.76 -2.17
N LYS A 15 -24.55 0.62 -2.71
CA LYS A 15 -24.72 0.38 -4.16
C LYS A 15 -26.00 1.01 -4.71
N VAL A 16 -27.05 1.13 -3.88
CA VAL A 16 -28.31 1.77 -4.28
C VAL A 16 -28.14 3.29 -4.44
N CYS A 17 -27.14 3.89 -3.80
CA CYS A 17 -26.80 5.33 -3.90
C CYS A 17 -27.95 6.27 -3.48
N GLU A 18 -28.90 5.79 -2.67
CA GLU A 18 -30.00 6.58 -2.12
C GLU A 18 -29.65 7.00 -0.69
N LYS A 19 -29.43 8.30 -0.47
CA LYS A 19 -28.95 8.85 0.81
C LYS A 19 -30.12 9.19 1.72
N LEU A 20 -30.46 8.30 2.65
CA LEU A 20 -31.60 8.48 3.55
C LEU A 20 -31.38 9.56 4.62
N SER A 21 -30.12 9.85 5.00
CA SER A 21 -29.79 10.91 5.97
C SER A 21 -30.01 12.33 5.44
N ARG A 22 -30.24 12.50 4.13
CA ARG A 22 -30.47 13.80 3.51
C ARG A 22 -31.94 13.98 3.20
N GLU A 23 -32.51 15.12 3.55
CA GLU A 23 -33.85 15.49 3.11
C GLU A 23 -33.89 15.64 1.58
N ARG A 24 -34.98 15.18 0.96
CA ARG A 24 -35.26 15.40 -0.46
C ARG A 24 -36.64 16.04 -0.58
N ALA A 25 -36.76 16.95 -1.54
CA ALA A 25 -38.02 17.61 -1.89
C ALA A 25 -39.06 16.66 -2.53
N CYS A 26 -38.66 15.49 -3.04
CA CYS A 26 -39.55 14.49 -3.62
C CYS A 26 -39.13 13.08 -3.22
N VAL A 27 -40.10 12.28 -2.75
CA VAL A 27 -39.92 10.90 -2.30
C VAL A 27 -40.28 9.97 -3.46
N GLY A 28 -39.27 9.39 -4.11
CA GLY A 28 -39.50 8.34 -5.11
C GLY A 28 -39.64 6.97 -4.45
N TRP A 29 -40.33 6.03 -5.10
CA TRP A 29 -40.55 4.64 -4.65
C TRP A 29 -39.26 3.94 -4.15
N ARG A 30 -38.11 4.26 -4.74
CA ARG A 30 -36.81 3.69 -4.32
C ARG A 30 -36.49 4.05 -2.88
N ARG A 31 -36.75 5.30 -2.47
CA ARG A 31 -36.48 5.77 -1.11
C ARG A 31 -37.37 5.04 -0.11
N GLU A 32 -38.64 4.85 -0.43
CA GLU A 32 -39.59 4.10 0.41
C GLU A 32 -39.12 2.67 0.65
N VAL A 33 -38.73 1.95 -0.41
CA VAL A 33 -38.23 0.57 -0.30
C VAL A 33 -36.96 0.50 0.54
N VAL A 34 -36.00 1.41 0.31
CA VAL A 34 -34.75 1.43 1.09
C VAL A 34 -35.01 1.79 2.55
N SER A 35 -35.93 2.73 2.83
CA SER A 35 -36.35 3.08 4.19
C SER A 35 -36.97 1.89 4.92
N GLN A 36 -37.86 1.13 4.26
CA GLN A 36 -38.43 -0.09 4.85
C GLN A 36 -37.35 -1.13 5.19
N LEU A 37 -36.39 -1.35 4.28
CA LEU A 37 -35.28 -2.27 4.50
C LEU A 37 -34.38 -1.83 5.67
N VAL A 38 -34.02 -0.56 5.72
CA VAL A 38 -33.17 0.03 6.78
C VAL A 38 -33.85 -0.07 8.14
N ASN A 39 -35.16 0.20 8.20
CA ASN A 39 -35.96 0.02 9.41
C ASN A 39 -35.99 -1.45 9.85
N ALA A 40 -36.21 -2.38 8.92
CA ALA A 40 -36.18 -3.82 9.20
C ALA A 40 -34.79 -4.33 9.63
N TRP A 41 -33.71 -3.64 9.25
CA TRP A 41 -32.35 -3.97 9.70
C TRP A 41 -31.99 -3.36 11.05
N GLY A 42 -32.82 -2.47 11.60
CA GLY A 42 -32.59 -1.79 12.88
C GLY A 42 -31.38 -0.86 12.85
N TRP A 43 -31.14 -0.17 11.72
CA TRP A 43 -30.04 0.80 11.64
C TRP A 43 -30.47 2.14 12.22
N ASP A 44 -29.56 2.75 12.98
CA ASP A 44 -29.74 4.07 13.53
C ASP A 44 -29.33 5.17 12.54
N GLU A 45 -29.77 6.40 12.82
CA GLU A 45 -29.46 7.56 12.00
C GLU A 45 -27.96 7.84 11.92
N LYS A 46 -27.23 7.62 13.03
CA LYS A 46 -25.77 7.78 13.07
C LYS A 46 -25.07 6.91 12.04
N ARG A 47 -25.48 5.65 11.90
CA ARG A 47 -24.95 4.75 10.86
C ARG A 47 -25.31 5.23 9.46
N LEU A 48 -26.53 5.70 9.23
CA LEU A 48 -26.94 6.23 7.93
C LEU A 48 -26.12 7.46 7.53
N MET A 49 -25.95 8.41 8.45
CA MET A 49 -25.11 9.59 8.24
C MET A 49 -23.68 9.19 7.87
N MET A 50 -23.09 8.23 8.59
CA MET A 50 -21.75 7.73 8.30
C MET A 50 -21.67 7.09 6.90
N LEU A 51 -22.63 6.24 6.51
CA LEU A 51 -22.65 5.59 5.20
C LEU A 51 -22.89 6.59 4.04
N ASP A 52 -23.78 7.56 4.23
CA ASP A 52 -24.10 8.59 3.23
C ASP A 52 -22.97 9.60 3.04
N ASN A 53 -22.09 9.70 4.05
CA ASN A 53 -20.86 10.47 4.02
C ASN A 53 -19.68 9.71 3.38
N ARG A 54 -19.92 8.57 2.70
CA ARG A 54 -18.88 7.77 2.00
C ARG A 54 -17.94 8.59 1.12
N ALA A 55 -18.44 9.64 0.47
CA ALA A 55 -17.63 10.50 -0.39
C ALA A 55 -16.49 11.22 0.36
N ASN A 56 -16.65 11.41 1.67
CA ASN A 56 -15.71 12.08 2.55
C ASN A 56 -14.97 11.10 3.49
N TRP A 57 -15.12 9.78 3.29
CA TRP A 57 -14.39 8.80 4.10
C TRP A 57 -12.89 8.93 3.87
N LYS A 58 -12.14 9.05 4.96
CA LYS A 58 -10.69 9.08 4.97
C LYS A 58 -10.14 7.73 5.39
N ILE A 59 -8.82 7.70 5.58
CA ILE A 59 -8.05 6.49 5.77
C ILE A 59 -8.55 5.61 6.93
N ASP A 60 -9.04 6.21 8.01
CA ASP A 60 -9.52 5.47 9.19
C ASP A 60 -10.84 4.74 8.93
N GLU A 61 -11.82 5.39 8.29
CA GLU A 61 -13.06 4.73 7.89
C GLU A 61 -12.80 3.66 6.83
N VAL A 62 -11.92 3.96 5.87
CA VAL A 62 -11.56 3.02 4.81
C VAL A 62 -10.85 1.79 5.38
N ARG A 63 -9.93 1.94 6.34
CA ARG A 63 -9.27 0.80 7.01
C ARG A 63 -10.26 -0.11 7.72
N LYS A 64 -11.23 0.46 8.44
CA LYS A 64 -12.29 -0.32 9.10
C LYS A 64 -13.11 -1.11 8.07
N ALA A 65 -13.55 -0.45 7.00
CA ALA A 65 -14.30 -1.11 5.93
C ALA A 65 -13.47 -2.16 5.17
N HIS A 66 -12.19 -1.90 4.95
CA HIS A 66 -11.24 -2.81 4.30
C HIS A 66 -11.06 -4.09 5.12
N ASN A 67 -10.84 -3.97 6.43
CA ASN A 67 -10.66 -5.13 7.31
C ASN A 67 -11.92 -6.00 7.36
N GLU A 68 -13.10 -5.39 7.47
CA GLU A 68 -14.35 -6.14 7.45
C GLU A 68 -14.60 -6.86 6.11
N LEU A 69 -14.26 -6.20 4.99
CA LEU A 69 -14.34 -6.82 3.67
C LEU A 69 -13.37 -8.01 3.57
N LEU A 70 -12.12 -7.83 4.03
CA LEU A 70 -11.11 -8.87 4.04
C LEU A 70 -11.57 -10.09 4.84
N ASP A 71 -12.05 -9.88 6.06
CA ASP A 71 -12.53 -10.96 6.93
C ASP A 71 -13.67 -11.74 6.27
N ALA A 72 -14.63 -11.05 5.66
CA ALA A 72 -15.74 -11.68 4.96
C ALA A 72 -15.27 -12.47 3.72
N MET A 73 -14.33 -11.92 2.93
CA MET A 73 -13.78 -12.61 1.76
C MET A 73 -12.99 -13.85 2.16
N MET A 74 -12.15 -13.77 3.20
CA MET A 74 -11.40 -14.91 3.71
C MET A 74 -12.31 -15.98 4.31
N GLN A 75 -13.37 -15.58 5.02
CA GLN A 75 -14.37 -16.52 5.54
C GLN A 75 -15.14 -17.21 4.42
N SER A 76 -15.56 -16.47 3.38
CA SER A 76 -16.22 -17.02 2.19
C SER A 76 -15.32 -18.03 1.48
N TYR A 77 -14.05 -17.69 1.25
CA TYR A 77 -13.06 -18.59 0.66
C TYR A 77 -12.85 -19.87 1.48
N ARG A 78 -12.70 -19.76 2.81
CA ARG A 78 -12.58 -20.93 3.69
C ARG A 78 -13.83 -21.82 3.67
N ASN A 79 -15.02 -21.23 3.56
CA ASN A 79 -16.28 -21.97 3.45
C ASN A 79 -16.36 -22.70 2.10
N LEU A 80 -15.97 -22.04 1.01
CA LEU A 80 -15.94 -22.61 -0.33
C LEU A 80 -15.02 -23.83 -0.39
N ILE A 81 -13.79 -23.73 0.14
CA ILE A 81 -12.85 -24.87 0.21
C ILE A 81 -13.43 -26.02 1.03
N ARG A 82 -13.99 -25.72 2.22
CA ARG A 82 -14.57 -26.75 3.08
C ARG A 82 -15.76 -27.45 2.43
N PHE A 83 -16.63 -26.70 1.74
CA PHE A 83 -17.76 -27.25 1.02
C PHE A 83 -17.31 -28.17 -0.13
N ALA A 84 -16.35 -27.71 -0.93
CA ALA A 84 -15.78 -28.50 -2.02
C ALA A 84 -15.21 -29.85 -1.52
N ARG A 85 -14.39 -29.81 -0.46
CA ARG A 85 -13.79 -31.02 0.14
C ARG A 85 -14.84 -31.99 0.68
N ARG A 86 -15.85 -31.49 1.40
CA ARG A 86 -16.88 -32.34 2.05
C ARG A 86 -17.75 -33.08 1.05
N ASN A 87 -18.02 -32.49 -0.11
CA ASN A 87 -18.92 -33.05 -1.10
C ASN A 87 -18.19 -33.90 -2.15
N ASN A 88 -16.90 -34.19 -1.96
CA ASN A 88 -16.04 -34.86 -2.94
C ASN A 88 -16.20 -34.29 -4.36
N LEU A 89 -16.54 -33.00 -4.44
CA LEU A 89 -16.55 -32.31 -5.70
C LEU A 89 -15.07 -32.32 -6.12
N SER A 90 -14.71 -33.15 -7.09
CA SER A 90 -13.58 -32.87 -7.96
C SER A 90 -13.93 -31.54 -8.61
N VAL A 91 -13.69 -30.45 -7.88
CA VAL A 91 -14.39 -29.17 -8.07
C VAL A 91 -14.42 -28.91 -9.56
N SER A 92 -15.62 -28.77 -10.13
CA SER A 92 -15.80 -28.48 -11.55
C SER A 92 -15.20 -27.12 -11.95
N ALA A 93 -14.61 -26.40 -10.98
CA ALA A 93 -13.56 -25.41 -11.16
C ALA A 93 -12.21 -26.14 -11.02
N SER A 94 -11.46 -26.25 -12.11
CA SER A 94 -10.16 -26.89 -12.15
C SER A 94 -9.29 -26.48 -10.94
N PRO A 95 -8.36 -27.32 -10.43
CA PRO A 95 -7.38 -26.90 -9.41
C PRO A 95 -6.71 -25.55 -9.70
N GLN A 96 -6.68 -25.19 -10.99
CA GLN A 96 -6.18 -23.93 -11.52
C GLN A 96 -7.10 -22.73 -11.17
N ASP A 97 -8.43 -22.88 -11.20
CA ASP A 97 -9.39 -21.81 -10.87
C ASP A 97 -9.41 -21.48 -9.38
N ILE A 98 -9.35 -22.51 -8.53
CA ILE A 98 -9.14 -22.32 -7.09
C ILE A 98 -7.82 -21.59 -6.88
N GLY A 99 -6.75 -22.02 -7.57
CA GLY A 99 -5.44 -21.35 -7.52
C GLY A 99 -5.49 -19.88 -7.92
N VAL A 100 -6.26 -19.51 -8.95
CA VAL A 100 -6.48 -18.11 -9.35
C VAL A 100 -7.21 -17.34 -8.27
N LEU A 101 -8.27 -17.89 -7.70
CA LEU A 101 -9.03 -17.24 -6.62
C LEU A 101 -8.13 -17.01 -5.39
N THR A 102 -7.37 -18.04 -4.98
CA THR A 102 -6.36 -17.94 -3.93
C THR A 102 -5.38 -16.81 -4.25
N ARG A 103 -4.75 -16.83 -5.43
CA ARG A 103 -3.76 -15.81 -5.82
C ARG A 103 -4.36 -14.41 -5.82
N LYS A 104 -5.61 -14.21 -6.27
CA LYS A 104 -6.30 -12.91 -6.19
C LYS A 104 -6.42 -12.42 -4.74
N LEU A 105 -6.84 -13.29 -3.83
CA LEU A 105 -6.98 -12.94 -2.41
C LEU A 105 -5.62 -12.60 -1.78
N TYR A 106 -4.63 -13.48 -1.92
CA TYR A 106 -3.32 -13.23 -1.32
C TYR A 106 -2.59 -12.05 -1.98
N ALA A 107 -2.67 -11.89 -3.30
CA ALA A 107 -2.09 -10.73 -3.99
C ALA A 107 -2.71 -9.40 -3.51
N ALA A 108 -4.03 -9.36 -3.29
CA ALA A 108 -4.69 -8.16 -2.80
C ALA A 108 -4.44 -7.89 -1.31
N PHE A 109 -4.44 -8.93 -0.47
CA PHE A 109 -4.62 -8.73 0.98
C PHE A 109 -3.53 -9.32 1.88
N GLU A 110 -2.68 -10.23 1.38
CA GLU A 110 -1.61 -10.79 2.19
C GLU A 110 -0.61 -9.70 2.57
N ALA A 111 -0.37 -9.52 3.87
CA ALA A 111 0.69 -8.66 4.37
C ALA A 111 2.02 -9.41 4.32
N LEU A 112 2.99 -8.86 3.58
CA LEU A 112 4.34 -9.43 3.48
C LEU A 112 5.38 -8.33 3.73
N PRO A 113 6.58 -8.69 4.24
CA PRO A 113 7.69 -7.76 4.32
C PRO A 113 7.96 -7.11 2.95
N GLY A 114 8.19 -5.79 2.96
CA GLY A 114 8.37 -4.99 1.75
C GLY A 114 7.11 -4.80 0.89
N LYS A 115 6.00 -5.52 1.10
CA LYS A 115 4.77 -5.27 0.34
C LYS A 115 4.11 -3.98 0.80
N VAL A 116 3.66 -3.19 -0.17
CA VAL A 116 2.79 -2.03 0.06
C VAL A 116 1.35 -2.53 0.07
N THR A 117 0.71 -2.45 1.24
CA THR A 117 -0.70 -2.85 1.40
C THR A 117 -1.61 -1.78 0.80
N LEU A 118 -2.48 -2.18 -0.13
CA LEU A 118 -3.48 -1.32 -0.75
C LEU A 118 -4.78 -1.39 0.06
N VAL A 119 -5.05 -0.34 0.85
CA VAL A 119 -6.21 -0.27 1.74
C VAL A 119 -7.48 0.20 1.05
N ASN A 120 -7.38 0.87 -0.11
CA ASN A 120 -8.53 1.41 -0.83
C ASN A 120 -8.77 0.73 -2.20
N PRO A 121 -9.31 -0.51 -2.23
CA PRO A 121 -9.71 -1.18 -3.46
C PRO A 121 -11.03 -0.60 -4.03
N GLN A 122 -11.17 0.73 -4.06
CA GLN A 122 -12.38 1.49 -4.45
C GLN A 122 -13.47 1.60 -3.36
N ILE A 123 -13.09 1.57 -2.09
CA ILE A 123 -14.00 1.80 -0.95
C ILE A 123 -14.41 3.27 -0.90
N SER A 124 -13.45 4.20 -0.83
CA SER A 124 -13.70 5.64 -0.89
C SER A 124 -13.29 6.20 -2.26
N PRO A 125 -14.04 7.16 -2.83
CA PRO A 125 -13.66 7.80 -4.09
C PRO A 125 -12.39 8.65 -3.94
N ASP A 126 -12.16 9.25 -2.78
CA ASP A 126 -11.05 10.18 -2.54
C ASP A 126 -10.44 9.98 -1.15
N LEU A 127 -9.17 9.58 -1.13
CA LEU A 127 -8.35 9.46 0.07
C LEU A 127 -7.27 10.55 0.18
N SER A 128 -7.31 11.55 -0.71
CA SER A 128 -6.31 12.61 -0.69
C SER A 128 -6.29 13.31 0.66
N GLU A 129 -5.09 13.52 1.17
CA GLU A 129 -4.88 14.26 2.42
C GLU A 129 -4.30 15.64 2.08
N PRO A 130 -4.78 16.73 2.70
CA PRO A 130 -4.29 18.07 2.40
C PRO A 130 -2.85 18.26 2.87
N ASN A 131 -2.46 17.58 3.95
CA ASN A 131 -1.12 17.65 4.53
C ASN A 131 -0.63 16.24 4.82
N LEU A 132 0.61 15.93 4.45
CA LEU A 132 1.31 14.72 4.86
C LEU A 132 2.65 15.09 5.50
N THR A 133 2.86 14.66 6.73
CA THR A 133 4.09 14.89 7.49
C THR A 133 4.84 13.58 7.70
N PHE A 134 6.08 13.53 7.24
CA PHE A 134 7.02 12.44 7.44
C PHE A 134 7.97 12.79 8.59
N ILE A 135 7.96 12.00 9.65
CA ILE A 135 8.79 12.21 10.84
C ILE A 135 9.74 11.04 10.98
N HIS A 136 11.03 11.34 10.97
CA HIS A 136 12.07 10.37 11.29
C HIS A 136 12.35 10.38 12.80
N VAL A 137 12.42 9.19 13.40
CA VAL A 137 12.78 8.97 14.79
C VAL A 137 14.14 8.27 14.83
N PRO A 138 15.19 8.90 15.39
CA PRO A 138 16.52 8.30 15.50
C PRO A 138 16.58 7.18 16.56
N PRO A 139 17.65 6.36 16.57
CA PRO A 139 17.89 5.39 17.64
C PRO A 139 18.02 6.06 19.01
N GLY A 140 17.67 5.31 20.06
CA GLY A 140 17.75 5.77 21.46
C GLY A 140 16.59 6.66 21.94
N ARG A 141 15.51 6.77 21.18
CA ARG A 141 14.26 7.42 21.60
C ARG A 141 13.23 6.39 22.09
N ALA A 142 12.16 6.86 22.73
CA ALA A 142 11.07 6.01 23.23
C ALA A 142 10.30 5.30 22.10
N ASN A 143 10.13 5.97 20.96
CA ASN A 143 9.50 5.39 19.77
C ASN A 143 10.50 4.56 18.96
N ARG A 144 10.00 3.53 18.24
CA ARG A 144 10.84 2.72 17.36
C ARG A 144 11.55 3.58 16.31
N THR A 145 12.81 3.27 16.07
CA THR A 145 13.63 3.96 15.06
C THR A 145 13.09 3.75 13.66
N GLY A 146 12.95 4.83 12.90
CA GLY A 146 12.48 4.81 11.52
C GLY A 146 11.53 5.96 11.24
N TRP A 147 10.70 5.77 10.23
CA TRP A 147 9.84 6.80 9.68
C TRP A 147 8.36 6.58 10.05
N TYR A 148 7.69 7.70 10.29
CA TYR A 148 6.28 7.77 10.64
C TYR A 148 5.57 8.75 9.73
N LEU A 149 4.41 8.35 9.19
CA LEU A 149 3.58 9.18 8.33
C LEU A 149 2.33 9.67 9.07
N TYR A 150 2.05 10.97 9.00
CA TYR A 150 0.86 11.60 9.57
C TYR A 150 0.09 12.38 8.49
N ASN A 151 -1.24 12.45 8.57
CA ASN A 151 -2.10 13.26 7.68
C ASN A 151 -2.39 14.67 8.20
N ARG A 152 -1.41 15.27 8.89
CA ARG A 152 -1.54 16.60 9.52
C ARG A 152 -0.35 17.46 9.19
N ALA A 153 -0.50 18.77 9.37
CA ALA A 153 0.61 19.71 9.33
C ALA A 153 1.57 19.46 10.53
N PRO A 154 2.84 19.92 10.47
CA PRO A 154 3.85 19.63 11.48
C PRO A 154 3.73 20.55 12.71
N ASP A 155 2.55 20.58 13.34
CA ASP A 155 2.31 21.30 14.58
C ASP A 155 2.41 20.36 15.79
N MET A 156 3.04 20.81 16.89
CA MET A 156 3.39 19.97 18.05
C MET A 156 2.16 19.36 18.71
N GLU A 157 1.11 20.16 18.92
CA GLU A 157 -0.16 19.69 19.50
C GLU A 157 -0.86 18.68 18.58
N SER A 158 -0.74 18.87 17.27
CA SER A 158 -1.39 18.02 16.28
C SER A 158 -0.79 16.62 16.14
N ILE A 159 0.48 16.41 16.52
CA ILE A 159 1.19 15.15 16.31
C ILE A 159 1.23 14.29 17.59
N ILE A 160 1.46 14.89 18.76
CA ILE A 160 1.73 14.15 20.01
C ILE A 160 0.54 13.26 20.44
N SER A 161 -0.69 13.73 20.24
CA SER A 161 -1.90 13.02 20.66
C SER A 161 -2.48 12.07 19.60
N HIS A 162 -1.84 11.92 18.44
CA HIS A 162 -2.39 11.19 17.30
C HIS A 162 -1.55 9.99 16.92
N GLN A 163 -2.22 8.91 16.51
CA GLN A 163 -1.56 7.75 15.96
C GLN A 163 -1.05 8.04 14.54
N PRO A 164 0.17 7.59 14.19
CA PRO A 164 0.65 7.67 12.83
C PRO A 164 -0.26 6.85 11.90
N LEU A 165 -0.40 7.31 10.66
CA LEU A 165 -1.06 6.52 9.62
C LEU A 165 -0.29 5.23 9.38
N GLU A 166 1.01 5.33 9.11
CA GLU A 166 1.84 4.18 8.79
C GLU A 166 3.24 4.37 9.36
N TYR A 167 3.88 3.26 9.74
CA TYR A 167 5.25 3.22 10.19
C TYR A 167 6.08 2.30 9.30
N ASN A 168 7.27 2.75 8.93
CA ASN A 168 8.26 1.86 8.35
C ASN A 168 9.68 2.32 8.67
N ARG A 169 10.62 1.37 8.68
CA ARG A 169 12.04 1.71 8.88
C ARG A 169 12.58 2.61 7.76
N TYR A 170 12.01 2.53 6.56
CA TYR A 170 12.50 3.22 5.37
C TYR A 170 11.43 4.13 4.77
N LEU A 171 11.85 5.33 4.36
CA LEU A 171 11.04 6.37 3.73
C LEU A 171 10.44 5.89 2.42
N ASN A 172 11.18 5.07 1.66
CA ASN A 172 10.77 4.56 0.35
C ASN A 172 9.35 3.94 0.39
N LYS A 173 9.06 3.24 1.49
CA LYS A 173 7.85 2.44 1.62
C LYS A 173 6.69 3.33 2.00
N LEU A 174 6.93 4.35 2.82
CA LEU A 174 5.89 5.29 3.22
C LEU A 174 5.47 6.17 2.05
N VAL A 175 6.41 6.63 1.23
CA VAL A 175 6.10 7.38 0.00
C VAL A 175 5.32 6.49 -0.98
N ALA A 176 5.79 5.27 -1.23
CA ALA A 176 5.07 4.32 -2.08
C ALA A 176 3.66 4.03 -1.52
N TRP A 177 3.54 3.78 -0.21
CA TRP A 177 2.26 3.51 0.44
C TRP A 177 1.29 4.69 0.34
N ALA A 178 1.75 5.91 0.57
CA ALA A 178 0.94 7.11 0.46
C ALA A 178 0.50 7.37 -1.00
N TRP A 179 1.39 7.14 -1.96
CA TRP A 179 1.07 7.26 -3.39
C TRP A 179 0.03 6.22 -3.80
N PHE A 180 0.32 4.93 -3.63
CA PHE A 180 -0.55 3.87 -4.15
C PHE A 180 -1.91 3.75 -3.46
N ASN A 181 -2.06 4.32 -2.26
CA ASN A 181 -3.37 4.44 -1.60
C ASN A 181 -4.11 5.75 -1.93
N GLY A 182 -3.50 6.65 -2.71
CA GLY A 182 -4.11 7.88 -3.18
C GLY A 182 -4.16 9.01 -2.15
N LEU A 183 -3.31 8.96 -1.12
CA LEU A 183 -3.19 10.04 -0.15
C LEU A 183 -2.41 11.22 -0.72
N LEU A 184 -1.39 10.92 -1.54
CA LEU A 184 -0.57 11.91 -2.24
C LEU A 184 -1.26 12.37 -3.53
N THR A 185 -1.49 13.67 -3.64
CA THR A 185 -1.97 14.34 -4.86
C THR A 185 -1.21 15.63 -5.10
N SER A 186 -1.41 16.29 -6.25
CA SER A 186 -0.85 17.62 -6.53
C SER A 186 -1.29 18.70 -5.54
N ARG A 187 -2.37 18.48 -4.78
CA ARG A 187 -2.89 19.39 -3.75
C ARG A 187 -2.34 19.11 -2.35
N THR A 188 -1.64 17.99 -2.18
CA THR A 188 -1.11 17.55 -0.89
C THR A 188 0.18 18.30 -0.56
N ARG A 189 0.21 18.98 0.58
CA ARG A 189 1.42 19.64 1.11
C ARG A 189 2.26 18.63 1.87
N LEU A 190 3.56 18.59 1.56
CA LEU A 190 4.51 17.68 2.17
C LEU A 190 5.33 18.39 3.23
N PHE A 191 5.55 17.69 4.34
CA PHE A 191 6.42 18.13 5.42
C PHE A 191 7.33 16.99 5.84
N ILE A 192 8.54 17.34 6.25
CA ILE A 192 9.56 16.40 6.72
C ILE A 192 10.18 16.95 8.01
N LYS A 193 10.32 16.10 9.03
CA LYS A 193 10.86 16.46 10.35
C LYS A 193 11.70 15.33 10.94
N GLY A 194 12.54 15.66 11.92
CA GLY A 194 13.28 14.67 12.71
C GLY A 194 14.45 14.01 11.99
N ASN A 195 14.84 14.52 10.81
CA ASN A 195 16.04 14.07 10.13
C ASN A 195 17.02 15.23 9.90
N GLY A 196 18.29 14.89 9.71
CA GLY A 196 19.30 15.71 9.04
C GLY A 196 19.85 14.99 7.80
N ILE A 197 19.02 14.16 7.17
CA ILE A 197 19.41 13.14 6.19
C ILE A 197 18.73 13.38 4.83
N VAL A 198 17.42 13.65 4.83
CA VAL A 198 16.60 13.85 3.62
C VAL A 198 15.90 15.19 3.74
N ASP A 199 16.19 16.13 2.85
CA ASP A 199 15.48 17.40 2.84
C ASP A 199 14.12 17.31 2.13
N LEU A 200 13.33 18.39 2.24
CA LEU A 200 12.00 18.44 1.62
C LEU A 200 12.09 18.38 0.08
N ALA A 201 13.14 18.95 -0.52
CA ALA A 201 13.31 18.96 -1.97
C ALA A 201 13.50 17.53 -2.51
N LYS A 202 14.37 16.73 -1.88
CA LYS A 202 14.60 15.33 -2.23
C LYS A 202 13.34 14.47 -2.06
N LEU A 203 12.54 14.74 -1.02
CA LEU A 203 11.24 14.08 -0.84
C LEU A 203 10.26 14.45 -1.98
N GLN A 204 10.19 15.73 -2.35
CA GLN A 204 9.31 16.21 -3.42
C GLN A 204 9.72 15.62 -4.78
N GLU A 205 11.01 15.56 -5.07
CA GLU A 205 11.56 14.92 -6.28
C GLU A 205 11.20 13.43 -6.33
N MET A 206 11.41 12.70 -5.23
CA MET A 206 11.01 11.30 -5.14
C MET A 206 9.51 11.10 -5.39
N VAL A 207 8.66 11.96 -4.80
CA VAL A 207 7.21 11.89 -5.02
C VAL A 207 6.86 12.19 -6.48
N ALA A 208 7.51 13.17 -7.10
CA ALA A 208 7.32 13.51 -8.50
C ALA A 208 7.69 12.31 -9.39
N ASP A 209 8.87 11.72 -9.20
CA ASP A 209 9.35 10.57 -9.96
C ASP A 209 8.44 9.35 -9.84
N VAL A 210 8.03 9.01 -8.61
CA VAL A 210 7.10 7.91 -8.36
C VAL A 210 5.75 8.19 -9.03
N SER A 211 5.24 9.42 -8.91
CA SER A 211 3.93 9.78 -9.48
C SER A 211 3.93 9.77 -11.01
N HIS A 212 5.05 10.14 -11.63
CA HIS A 212 5.20 10.20 -13.09
C HIS A 212 5.33 8.81 -13.69
N HIS A 213 6.13 7.93 -13.08
CA HIS A 213 6.48 6.63 -13.66
C HIS A 213 5.57 5.48 -13.18
N PHE A 214 4.89 5.62 -12.04
CA PHE A 214 4.00 4.58 -11.52
C PHE A 214 2.54 5.03 -11.54
N PRO A 215 1.73 4.56 -12.50
CA PRO A 215 0.32 4.90 -12.55
C PRO A 215 -0.39 4.44 -11.28
N LEU A 216 -1.18 5.32 -10.66
CA LEU A 216 -1.89 5.01 -9.42
C LEU A 216 -2.82 3.80 -9.59
N ARG A 217 -3.61 3.79 -10.67
CA ARG A 217 -4.58 2.74 -10.98
C ARG A 217 -4.17 1.99 -12.25
N LEU A 218 -4.28 0.67 -12.19
CA LEU A 218 -4.15 -0.22 -13.35
C LEU A 218 -5.39 -1.12 -13.45
N PRO A 219 -5.70 -1.64 -14.65
CA PRO A 219 -6.66 -2.72 -14.80
C PRO A 219 -6.31 -3.92 -13.91
N ALA A 220 -7.33 -4.66 -13.47
CA ALA A 220 -7.11 -5.86 -12.69
C ALA A 220 -6.27 -6.88 -13.49
N PRO A 221 -5.38 -7.66 -12.84
CA PRO A 221 -4.57 -8.67 -13.51
C PRO A 221 -5.45 -9.66 -14.28
N THR A 222 -5.03 -10.01 -15.50
CA THR A 222 -5.72 -11.02 -16.30
C THR A 222 -5.58 -12.41 -15.65
N PRO A 223 -6.53 -13.33 -15.86
CA PRO A 223 -6.36 -14.72 -15.42
C PRO A 223 -5.05 -15.33 -15.91
N LYS A 224 -4.66 -15.05 -17.16
CA LYS A 224 -3.37 -15.46 -17.75
C LYS A 224 -2.16 -15.01 -16.93
N ALA A 225 -2.12 -13.74 -16.52
CA ALA A 225 -1.04 -13.21 -15.68
C ALA A 225 -1.03 -13.84 -14.27
N LEU A 226 -2.19 -14.21 -13.74
CA LEU A 226 -2.31 -14.90 -12.47
C LEU A 226 -1.92 -16.38 -12.57
N TYR A 227 -1.98 -17.00 -13.75
CA TYR A 227 -1.47 -18.36 -13.98
C TYR A 227 0.06 -18.39 -14.03
N SER A 228 0.68 -17.39 -14.65
CA SER A 228 2.13 -17.30 -14.78
C SER A 228 2.82 -16.86 -13.48
N PRO A 229 4.13 -17.12 -13.35
CA PRO A 229 4.95 -16.50 -12.34
C PRO A 229 4.81 -14.97 -12.33
N CYS A 230 5.05 -14.39 -11.16
CA CYS A 230 5.09 -12.96 -10.96
C CYS A 230 6.32 -12.38 -11.68
N GLU A 231 6.11 -11.39 -12.54
CA GLU A 231 7.16 -10.69 -13.28
C GLU A 231 7.12 -9.20 -12.95
N ILE A 232 8.28 -8.57 -12.78
CA ILE A 232 8.37 -7.11 -12.61
C ILE A 232 7.94 -6.40 -13.89
N ARG A 233 7.02 -5.44 -13.77
CA ARG A 233 6.48 -4.63 -14.88
C ARG A 233 6.93 -3.18 -14.82
N HIS A 234 7.10 -2.65 -13.62
CA HIS A 234 7.66 -1.31 -13.38
C HIS A 234 8.72 -1.46 -12.29
N LEU A 235 9.87 -0.82 -12.47
CA LEU A 235 11.00 -0.84 -11.54
C LEU A 235 11.58 0.57 -11.44
N ALA A 236 11.75 1.03 -10.21
CA ALA A 236 12.58 2.17 -9.86
C ALA A 236 13.70 1.69 -8.95
N ILE A 237 14.91 2.14 -9.27
CA ILE A 237 16.11 2.00 -8.46
C ILE A 237 16.44 3.40 -7.99
N ILE A 238 16.28 3.65 -6.70
CA ILE A 238 16.45 4.95 -6.07
C ILE A 238 17.77 4.87 -5.31
N VAL A 239 18.74 5.66 -5.72
CA VAL A 239 20.10 5.63 -5.15
C VAL A 239 20.28 6.79 -4.19
N ASN A 240 20.92 6.51 -3.06
CA ASN A 240 21.31 7.50 -2.07
C ASN A 240 20.14 8.33 -1.48
N LEU A 241 18.95 7.74 -1.34
CA LEU A 241 17.80 8.46 -0.76
C LEU A 241 18.06 8.82 0.70
N GLU A 242 18.31 7.83 1.54
CA GLU A 242 18.47 7.98 3.00
C GLU A 242 19.93 7.94 3.46
N TYR A 243 20.87 7.48 2.64
CA TYR A 243 22.29 7.59 2.95
C TYR A 243 23.05 7.96 1.70
N ASP A 244 23.58 9.18 1.68
CA ASP A 244 24.19 9.81 0.52
C ASP A 244 25.64 10.21 0.83
N PRO A 245 26.61 9.35 0.50
CA PRO A 245 28.03 9.66 0.68
C PRO A 245 28.47 10.89 -0.11
N THR A 246 27.73 11.26 -1.18
CA THR A 246 28.08 12.41 -2.02
C THR A 246 27.87 13.75 -1.30
N ALA A 247 27.05 13.77 -0.24
CA ALA A 247 26.80 14.96 0.56
C ALA A 247 28.09 15.53 1.19
N ALA A 248 29.09 14.69 1.48
CA ALA A 248 30.38 15.12 2.00
C ALA A 248 31.19 15.97 1.01
N PHE A 249 30.94 15.82 -0.30
CA PHE A 249 31.66 16.52 -1.36
C PHE A 249 30.94 17.77 -1.87
N ARG A 250 29.70 18.06 -1.43
CA ARG A 250 28.89 19.21 -1.92
C ARG A 250 29.61 20.56 -1.81
N ASN A 251 30.48 20.72 -0.83
CA ASN A 251 31.20 21.97 -0.56
C ASN A 251 32.70 21.89 -0.90
N GLN A 252 33.15 20.82 -1.57
CA GLN A 252 34.54 20.64 -1.99
C GLN A 252 34.64 20.81 -3.50
N VAL A 253 35.66 21.53 -3.97
CA VAL A 253 35.99 21.59 -5.40
C VAL A 253 36.69 20.28 -5.76
N VAL A 254 35.91 19.25 -6.07
CA VAL A 254 36.43 17.98 -6.56
C VAL A 254 36.48 18.04 -8.08
N HIS A 255 37.69 17.94 -8.65
CA HIS A 255 37.85 17.85 -10.10
C HIS A 255 37.39 16.46 -10.57
N PHE A 256 36.18 16.39 -11.13
CA PHE A 256 35.63 15.17 -11.71
C PHE A 256 36.21 14.93 -13.11
N ASP A 257 37.08 13.92 -13.26
CA ASP A 257 37.36 13.35 -14.57
C ASP A 257 36.29 12.28 -14.88
N PHE A 258 35.25 12.67 -15.62
CA PHE A 258 34.16 11.77 -16.01
C PHE A 258 34.63 10.52 -16.77
N ARG A 259 35.83 10.53 -17.37
CA ARG A 259 36.38 9.37 -18.09
C ARG A 259 37.07 8.35 -17.18
N LYS A 260 37.38 8.72 -15.93
CA LYS A 260 38.00 7.86 -14.91
C LYS A 260 37.14 7.70 -13.65
N LEU A 261 35.87 8.09 -13.73
CA LEU A 261 34.95 8.05 -12.60
C LEU A 261 34.52 6.61 -12.31
N ASP A 262 35.13 5.99 -11.29
CA ASP A 262 34.59 4.79 -10.68
C ASP A 262 33.74 5.17 -9.46
N VAL A 263 32.42 4.98 -9.58
CA VAL A 263 31.44 5.29 -8.53
C VAL A 263 31.57 4.35 -7.34
N PHE A 264 32.08 3.13 -7.55
CA PHE A 264 32.31 2.15 -6.49
C PHE A 264 33.63 2.36 -5.77
N SER A 265 34.57 3.07 -6.40
CA SER A 265 35.94 3.25 -5.90
C SER A 265 36.46 4.66 -6.22
N PHE A 266 35.88 5.67 -5.57
CA PHE A 266 36.12 7.08 -5.88
C PHE A 266 37.28 7.69 -5.09
N GLY A 267 38.14 8.41 -5.80
CA GLY A 267 39.26 9.18 -5.23
C GLY A 267 40.40 8.31 -4.70
N GLU A 268 41.40 8.94 -4.09
CA GLU A 268 42.57 8.26 -3.52
C GLU A 268 42.18 7.31 -2.38
N GLU A 269 41.15 7.66 -1.61
CA GLU A 269 40.63 6.85 -0.51
C GLU A 269 39.72 5.70 -0.99
N GLN A 270 39.50 5.54 -2.30
CA GLN A 270 38.72 4.46 -2.91
C GLN A 270 37.33 4.28 -2.26
N LYS A 271 36.64 5.39 -2.00
CA LYS A 271 35.34 5.40 -1.32
C LYS A 271 34.20 5.06 -2.28
N CYS A 272 33.28 4.21 -1.87
CA CYS A 272 32.04 3.97 -2.62
C CYS A 272 31.08 5.17 -2.47
N LEU A 273 30.66 5.74 -3.60
CA LEU A 273 29.72 6.87 -3.63
C LEU A 273 28.25 6.41 -3.50
N ILE A 274 27.99 5.11 -3.50
CA ILE A 274 26.66 4.54 -3.27
C ILE A 274 26.54 4.13 -1.79
N GLY A 275 25.73 4.87 -1.05
CA GLY A 275 25.47 4.58 0.36
C GLY A 275 24.21 3.76 0.60
N SER A 276 23.16 4.02 -0.19
CA SER A 276 21.88 3.32 -0.06
C SER A 276 21.25 3.06 -1.43
N VAL A 277 20.53 1.95 -1.53
CA VAL A 277 19.75 1.60 -2.72
C VAL A 277 18.37 1.13 -2.28
N ASP A 278 17.35 1.81 -2.79
CA ASP A 278 15.95 1.51 -2.59
C ASP A 278 15.37 0.97 -3.89
N LEU A 279 14.73 -0.20 -3.83
CA LEU A 279 13.98 -0.75 -4.95
C LEU A 279 12.49 -0.53 -4.72
N LEU A 280 11.81 0.07 -5.68
CA LEU A 280 10.36 0.10 -5.76
C LEU A 280 9.94 -0.58 -7.05
N TYR A 281 9.10 -1.62 -6.96
CA TYR A 281 8.60 -2.29 -8.15
C TYR A 281 7.14 -2.68 -8.05
N ARG A 282 6.51 -2.78 -9.21
CA ARG A 282 5.16 -3.34 -9.38
C ARG A 282 5.22 -4.54 -10.33
N ASN A 283 4.58 -5.63 -9.95
CA ASN A 283 4.58 -6.87 -10.72
C ASN A 283 3.33 -7.10 -11.59
N SER A 284 3.32 -8.21 -12.35
CA SER A 284 2.21 -8.66 -13.20
C SER A 284 0.91 -8.98 -12.45
N TRP A 285 0.97 -9.15 -11.12
CA TRP A 285 -0.20 -9.31 -10.25
C TRP A 285 -0.66 -7.98 -9.64
N ASN A 286 -0.11 -6.85 -10.11
CA ASN A 286 -0.28 -5.51 -9.57
C ASN A 286 0.15 -5.33 -8.10
N GLU A 287 0.90 -6.27 -7.52
CA GLU A 287 1.47 -6.04 -6.20
C GLU A 287 2.62 -5.05 -6.30
N VAL A 288 2.67 -4.16 -5.32
CA VAL A 288 3.75 -3.19 -5.15
C VAL A 288 4.65 -3.64 -4.00
N ARG A 289 5.95 -3.56 -4.25
CA ARG A 289 6.99 -4.02 -3.33
C ARG A 289 8.08 -2.98 -3.22
N THR A 290 8.59 -2.83 -2.01
CA THR A 290 9.76 -2.04 -1.70
C THR A 290 10.82 -2.89 -1.01
N LEU A 291 12.08 -2.62 -1.31
CA LEU A 291 13.26 -3.20 -0.66
C LEU A 291 14.26 -2.08 -0.42
N HIS A 292 15.10 -2.25 0.58
CA HIS A 292 16.10 -1.26 0.95
C HIS A 292 17.40 -1.98 1.29
N PHE A 293 18.51 -1.43 0.80
CA PHE A 293 19.87 -1.95 0.96
C PHE A 293 20.78 -0.79 1.36
N ASN A 294 21.72 -1.06 2.28
CA ASN A 294 22.66 -0.07 2.79
C ASN A 294 24.09 -0.59 2.70
N GLY A 295 25.04 0.35 2.64
CA GLY A 295 26.46 0.09 2.62
C GLY A 295 27.02 -0.09 1.21
N GLU A 296 28.32 -0.35 1.13
CA GLU A 296 29.08 -0.35 -0.13
C GLU A 296 28.62 -1.43 -1.12
N GLN A 297 28.04 -2.52 -0.62
CA GLN A 297 27.52 -3.63 -1.43
C GLN A 297 26.04 -3.46 -1.81
N ALA A 298 25.38 -2.36 -1.41
CA ALA A 298 23.95 -2.16 -1.58
C ALA A 298 23.48 -2.34 -3.03
N MET A 299 24.24 -1.82 -4.00
CA MET A 299 23.92 -1.96 -5.41
C MET A 299 23.98 -3.42 -5.89
N ILE A 300 25.02 -4.15 -5.50
CA ILE A 300 25.19 -5.55 -5.89
C ILE A 300 24.11 -6.42 -5.25
N GLU A 301 23.77 -6.19 -3.99
CA GLU A 301 22.67 -6.89 -3.30
C GLU A 301 21.31 -6.61 -3.93
N ALA A 302 21.05 -5.34 -4.29
CA ALA A 302 19.84 -4.93 -4.99
C ALA A 302 19.71 -5.65 -6.34
N LEU A 303 20.77 -5.61 -7.17
CA LEU A 303 20.79 -6.26 -8.48
C LEU A 303 20.63 -7.79 -8.39
N LYS A 304 21.28 -8.45 -7.42
CA LYS A 304 21.10 -9.89 -7.17
C LYS A 304 19.66 -10.25 -6.78
N THR A 305 18.93 -9.30 -6.20
CA THR A 305 17.56 -9.54 -5.74
C THR A 305 16.55 -9.47 -6.88
N ILE A 306 16.78 -8.64 -7.91
CA ILE A 306 15.84 -8.46 -9.03
C ILE A 306 15.51 -9.81 -9.75
N PRO A 307 16.49 -10.62 -10.20
CA PRO A 307 16.20 -11.92 -10.81
C PRO A 307 15.47 -12.89 -9.85
N ARG A 308 15.78 -12.84 -8.55
CA ARG A 308 15.13 -13.69 -7.55
C ARG A 308 13.66 -13.35 -7.35
N GLN A 309 13.25 -12.09 -7.55
CA GLN A 309 11.84 -11.69 -7.49
C GLN A 309 11.06 -12.11 -8.75
N ASN A 310 11.76 -12.31 -9.87
CA ASN A 310 11.18 -12.87 -11.10
C ASN A 310 11.20 -14.42 -11.11
N ALA A 311 11.85 -15.06 -10.14
CA ALA A 311 12.00 -16.51 -10.13
C ALA A 311 10.68 -17.22 -9.73
N PRO A 312 10.24 -18.26 -10.47
CA PRO A 312 8.97 -18.95 -10.25
C PRO A 312 8.85 -19.69 -8.90
N GLY A 313 9.95 -19.87 -8.16
CA GLY A 313 10.03 -20.79 -7.02
C GLY A 313 9.53 -20.28 -5.66
N ARG A 314 9.52 -18.96 -5.39
CA ARG A 314 9.23 -18.47 -4.02
C ARG A 314 7.77 -18.53 -3.60
N ARG A 315 6.82 -18.60 -4.54
CA ARG A 315 5.38 -18.75 -4.23
C ARG A 315 4.78 -20.09 -4.64
N ALA A 316 5.48 -20.91 -5.41
CA ALA A 316 5.16 -22.33 -5.54
C ALA A 316 5.50 -23.09 -4.23
N ALA A 317 6.54 -22.67 -3.50
CA ALA A 317 6.97 -23.33 -2.26
C ALA A 317 6.05 -23.12 -1.04
N GLY A 318 5.16 -22.11 -1.07
CA GLY A 318 4.07 -21.99 -0.07
C GLY A 318 3.03 -23.12 -0.17
N GLN A 319 3.11 -23.99 -1.18
CA GLN A 319 2.22 -25.13 -1.40
C GLN A 319 2.80 -26.49 -0.97
N ARG A 320 3.94 -26.53 -0.25
CA ARG A 320 4.46 -27.77 0.39
C ARG A 320 4.46 -27.74 1.92
N GLY A 321 3.84 -26.73 2.53
CA GLY A 321 3.51 -26.75 3.96
C GLY A 321 2.15 -27.38 4.17
N GLY A 322 2.13 -28.67 4.49
CA GLY A 322 0.99 -29.24 5.20
C GLY A 322 0.76 -28.41 6.46
N VAL A 323 -0.38 -27.75 6.54
CA VAL A 323 -0.95 -27.34 7.81
C VAL A 323 -2.23 -28.15 7.92
N LEU A 324 -2.13 -29.22 8.71
CA LEU A 324 -3.23 -29.72 9.52
C LEU A 324 -3.91 -28.50 10.15
N LEU A 325 -5.13 -28.21 9.69
CA LEU A 325 -6.29 -27.74 10.44
C LEU A 325 -7.52 -27.72 9.50
#